data_AF-A0A3S8UC43-F1
#
_entry.id   AF-A0A3S8UC43-F1
#
_cell.length_a   1.000
_cell.length_b   1.000
_cell.length_c   1.000
_cell.angle_alpha   90.00
_cell.angle_beta   90.00
_cell.angle_gamma   90.00
#
_symmetry.space_group_name_H-M   'P 1'
#
loop_
_entity.id
_entity.type
_entity.pdbx_description
1 polymer ?
#
loop_
_entity_poly.entity_id
_entity_poly.type
_entity_poly.pdbx_seq_one_letter_code
_entity_poly.pdbx_strand_id
1 'polypeptide(L)'
;MPWRTAPQDRAAGIRPDPYRVWLSEVMLQQTTVAAVKDYFHRFTARWPTVTALAAAEDAQVMGEWAGLGYYARARNLLKCARAVVADHGGQFPTTRAGLLTLPGIGPYTASAISAIAHDEAATVVDGNVERVMSRLYRVETPLPAAKPELTALAEGLTPTQRPGDYAQAVMDLGATICTPRNPACGICPWNHACLARAEGVQADLPRKTPKADKPLRRGTLWLGHSNGAWLLETRPERGLLGGMLGFPGDGWDGAGGPAPANADWQPLGEVRHTFTHFHLILQVMVARIDGPPQRGDWVTPNAFRPADLPTVMRKAYDLARDSMNG
;
A
#
# COMPACT_ATOMS: atom_id res chain seq x y z
N MET A 1 7.11 -8.17 17.05
CA MET A 1 7.18 -7.03 16.10
C MET A 1 6.93 -5.74 16.88
N PRO A 2 7.47 -4.57 16.49
CA PRO A 2 7.42 -3.33 17.29
C PRO A 2 6.03 -2.79 17.63
N TRP A 3 5.02 -3.19 16.87
CA TRP A 3 3.61 -2.84 17.05
C TRP A 3 2.78 -3.90 17.78
N ARG A 4 3.40 -5.01 18.21
CA ARG A 4 2.73 -6.06 18.99
C ARG A 4 3.09 -5.94 20.46
N THR A 5 2.12 -6.24 21.31
CA THR A 5 2.32 -6.43 22.75
C THR A 5 2.71 -7.89 22.99
N ALA A 6 3.76 -8.13 23.78
CA ALA A 6 4.16 -9.50 24.09
C ALA A 6 3.11 -10.19 24.99
N PRO A 7 3.01 -11.53 24.97
CA PRO A 7 2.09 -12.25 25.86
C PRO A 7 2.32 -11.93 27.35
N GLN A 8 3.58 -11.70 27.74
CA GLN A 8 3.99 -11.34 29.10
C GLN A 8 3.44 -9.97 29.49
N ASP A 9 3.61 -8.98 28.60
CA ASP A 9 3.07 -7.62 28.78
C ASP A 9 1.54 -7.63 28.85
N ARG A 10 0.91 -8.43 27.99
CA ARG A 10 -0.55 -8.63 27.98
C ARG A 10 -1.04 -9.20 29.30
N ALA A 11 -0.35 -10.21 29.84
CA ALA A 11 -0.62 -10.80 31.14
C ALA A 11 -0.40 -9.81 32.30
N ALA A 12 0.55 -8.88 32.16
CA ALA A 12 0.78 -7.77 33.08
C ALA A 12 -0.25 -6.62 32.95
N GLY A 13 -1.27 -6.77 32.08
CA GLY A 13 -2.34 -5.79 31.89
C GLY A 13 -2.08 -4.75 30.79
N ILE A 14 -0.90 -4.77 30.15
CA ILE A 14 -0.58 -3.83 29.07
C ILE A 14 -1.45 -4.13 27.84
N ARG A 15 -2.14 -3.10 27.33
CA ARG A 15 -2.99 -3.19 26.14
C ARG A 15 -2.23 -2.66 24.90
N PRO A 16 -2.37 -3.28 23.71
CA PRO A 16 -1.94 -2.68 22.47
C PRO A 16 -2.60 -1.32 22.30
N ASP A 17 -1.79 -0.34 21.93
CA ASP A 17 -2.25 0.99 21.60
C ASP A 17 -2.93 0.97 20.21
N PRO A 18 -4.23 1.35 20.10
CA PRO A 18 -4.94 1.42 18.83
C PRO A 18 -4.22 2.26 17.78
N TYR A 19 -3.55 3.35 18.16
CA TYR A 19 -2.79 4.20 17.25
C TYR A 19 -1.64 3.42 16.59
N ARG A 20 -0.88 2.68 17.40
CA ARG A 20 0.25 1.86 16.94
C ARG A 20 -0.21 0.68 16.10
N VAL A 21 -1.30 0.02 16.51
CA VAL A 21 -1.91 -1.07 15.73
C VAL A 21 -2.34 -0.55 14.36
N TRP A 22 -3.18 0.49 14.32
CA TRP A 22 -3.67 1.11 13.10
C TRP A 22 -2.54 1.56 12.17
N LEU A 23 -1.55 2.28 12.69
CA LEU A 23 -0.41 2.74 11.91
C LEU A 23 0.33 1.57 11.25
N SER A 24 0.59 0.50 11.99
CA SER A 24 1.24 -0.70 11.46
C SER A 24 0.41 -1.39 10.38
N GLU A 25 -0.92 -1.49 10.56
CA GLU A 25 -1.83 -2.10 9.58
C GLU A 25 -1.85 -1.30 8.27
N VAL A 26 -1.86 0.04 8.34
CA VAL A 26 -1.77 0.89 7.13
C VAL A 26 -0.43 0.73 6.44
N MET A 27 0.68 0.66 7.20
CA MET A 27 2.01 0.47 6.65
C MET A 27 2.18 -0.91 5.98
N LEU A 28 1.63 -1.97 6.56
CA LEU A 28 1.73 -3.35 6.06
C LEU A 28 0.91 -3.62 4.79
N GLN A 29 0.00 -2.72 4.42
CA GLN A 29 -0.72 -2.84 3.15
C GLN A 29 0.25 -2.86 1.97
N GLN A 30 0.33 -4.00 1.28
CA GLN A 30 1.21 -4.19 0.11
C GLN A 30 2.71 -3.91 0.39
N THR A 31 3.14 -4.01 1.65
CA THR A 31 4.53 -3.75 2.08
C THR A 31 4.99 -4.88 3.01
N THR A 32 6.27 -5.27 2.95
CA THR A 32 6.78 -6.37 3.78
C THR A 32 7.04 -5.92 5.22
N VAL A 33 6.93 -6.84 6.17
CA VAL A 33 7.27 -6.60 7.59
C VAL A 33 8.69 -6.04 7.74
N ALA A 34 9.65 -6.55 6.97
CA ALA A 34 11.05 -6.10 7.01
C ALA A 34 11.17 -4.61 6.65
N ALA A 35 10.49 -4.16 5.59
CA ALA A 35 10.50 -2.75 5.20
C ALA A 35 9.76 -1.87 6.22
N VAL A 36 8.67 -2.36 6.81
CA VAL A 36 7.84 -1.55 7.72
C VAL A 36 8.51 -1.26 9.07
N LYS A 37 9.37 -2.15 9.59
CA LYS A 37 9.96 -2.01 10.94
C LYS A 37 10.64 -0.65 11.16
N ASP A 38 11.55 -0.25 10.28
CA ASP A 38 12.33 0.98 10.46
C ASP A 38 11.46 2.23 10.30
N TYR A 39 10.53 2.21 9.35
CA TYR A 39 9.54 3.28 9.17
C TYR A 39 8.65 3.43 10.39
N PHE A 40 8.16 2.33 10.94
CA PHE A 40 7.30 2.34 12.11
C PHE A 40 8.00 2.95 13.33
N HIS A 41 9.28 2.60 13.56
CA HIS A 41 10.08 3.19 14.63
C HIS A 41 10.26 4.70 14.44
N ARG A 42 10.67 5.15 13.25
CA ARG A 42 10.82 6.58 12.97
C ARG A 42 9.52 7.36 13.11
N PHE A 43 8.42 6.84 12.55
CA PHE A 43 7.09 7.46 12.65
C PHE A 43 6.64 7.60 14.10
N THR A 44 6.72 6.54 14.90
CA THR A 44 6.27 6.58 16.30
C THR A 44 7.23 7.33 17.22
N ALA A 45 8.48 7.52 16.85
CA ALA A 45 9.38 8.43 17.55
C ALA A 45 9.04 9.91 17.27
N ARG A 46 8.73 10.24 16.00
CA ARG A 46 8.41 11.60 15.57
C ARG A 46 7.00 12.05 15.97
N TRP A 47 6.04 11.13 15.86
CA TRP A 47 4.65 11.33 16.22
C TRP A 47 4.21 10.21 17.18
N PRO A 48 4.47 10.37 18.48
CA PRO A 48 4.20 9.31 19.46
C PRO A 48 2.71 9.05 19.70
N THR A 49 1.84 9.99 19.33
CA THR A 49 0.38 9.89 19.53
C THR A 49 -0.37 10.26 18.24
N VAL A 50 -1.63 9.82 18.13
CA VAL A 50 -2.50 10.22 17.02
C VAL A 50 -2.69 11.74 16.97
N THR A 51 -2.73 12.41 18.12
CA THR A 51 -2.81 13.87 18.19
C THR A 51 -1.57 14.55 17.62
N ALA A 52 -0.38 14.02 17.95
CA ALA A 52 0.87 14.53 17.37
C ALA A 52 0.92 14.32 15.85
N LEU A 53 0.46 13.17 15.35
CA LEU A 53 0.38 12.91 13.91
C LEU A 53 -0.66 13.83 13.24
N ALA A 54 -1.82 14.05 13.84
CA ALA A 54 -2.87 14.90 13.28
C ALA A 54 -2.45 16.37 13.13
N ALA A 55 -1.65 16.86 14.07
CA ALA A 55 -1.08 18.21 14.07
C ALA A 55 0.10 18.39 13.10
N ALA A 56 0.63 17.30 12.52
CA ALA A 56 1.75 17.37 11.61
C ALA A 56 1.36 18.05 10.29
N GLU A 57 2.33 18.77 9.72
CA GLU A 57 2.23 19.29 8.35
C GLU A 57 2.27 18.13 7.35
N ASP A 58 1.41 18.19 6.33
CA ASP A 58 1.28 17.16 5.29
C ASP A 58 2.64 16.82 4.66
N ALA A 59 3.45 17.83 4.35
CA ALA A 59 4.77 17.67 3.73
C ALA A 59 5.73 16.84 4.60
N GLN A 60 5.67 16.99 5.93
CA GLN A 60 6.53 16.22 6.84
C GLN A 60 6.12 14.74 6.86
N VAL A 61 4.81 14.47 6.87
CA VAL A 61 4.29 13.09 6.83
C VAL A 61 4.61 12.43 5.50
N MET A 62 4.45 13.14 4.37
CA MET A 62 4.80 12.62 3.06
C MET A 62 6.30 12.33 2.94
N GLY A 63 7.14 13.23 3.46
CA GLY A 63 8.60 13.05 3.48
C GLY A 63 9.02 11.84 4.33
N GLU A 64 8.41 11.65 5.50
CA GLU A 64 8.71 10.50 6.36
C GLU A 64 8.26 9.17 5.72
N TRP A 65 7.14 9.19 4.98
CA TRP A 65 6.58 8.04 4.26
C TRP A 65 7.31 7.70 2.96
N ALA A 66 8.17 8.61 2.46
CA ALA A 66 8.86 8.44 1.20
C ALA A 66 9.64 7.12 1.17
N GLY A 67 9.46 6.36 0.07
CA GLY A 67 10.04 5.01 -0.09
C GLY A 67 9.15 3.84 0.37
N LEU A 68 8.13 4.08 1.22
CA LEU A 68 7.20 3.01 1.64
C LEU A 68 6.13 2.67 0.58
N GLY A 69 6.02 3.51 -0.46
CA GLY A 69 5.11 3.33 -1.59
C GLY A 69 3.66 3.74 -1.30
N TYR A 70 2.90 3.98 -2.38
CA TYR A 70 1.47 4.40 -2.33
C TYR A 70 1.21 5.57 -1.37
N TYR A 71 1.59 6.78 -1.78
CA TYR A 71 1.43 8.02 -0.99
C TYR A 71 -0.03 8.35 -0.64
N ALA A 72 -0.99 7.82 -1.40
CA ALA A 72 -2.40 7.90 -1.02
C ALA A 72 -2.68 7.29 0.37
N ARG A 73 -1.92 6.27 0.79
CA ARG A 73 -2.02 5.71 2.15
C ARG A 73 -1.59 6.73 3.20
N ALA A 74 -0.49 7.44 2.98
CA ALA A 74 -0.01 8.49 3.90
C ALA A 74 -1.02 9.64 4.02
N ARG A 75 -1.61 10.07 2.90
CA ARG A 75 -2.64 11.13 2.91
C ARG A 75 -3.90 10.69 3.65
N ASN A 76 -4.37 9.47 3.39
CA ASN A 76 -5.53 8.91 4.09
C ASN A 76 -5.23 8.66 5.57
N LEU A 77 -4.01 8.25 5.92
CA LEU A 77 -3.53 8.13 7.29
C LEU A 77 -3.67 9.47 8.02
N LEU A 78 -3.13 10.55 7.46
CA LEU A 78 -3.19 11.87 8.08
C LEU A 78 -4.64 12.39 8.18
N LYS A 79 -5.45 12.20 7.13
CA LYS A 79 -6.88 12.52 7.15
C LYS A 79 -7.62 11.79 8.27
N CYS A 80 -7.35 10.50 8.45
CA CYS A 80 -7.93 9.70 9.53
C CYS A 80 -7.46 10.15 10.91
N ALA A 81 -6.16 10.44 11.10
CA ALA A 81 -5.65 10.95 12.36
C ALA A 81 -6.37 12.26 12.77
N ARG A 82 -6.56 13.16 11.80
CA ARG A 82 -7.31 14.41 12.00
C ARG A 82 -8.79 14.17 12.36
N ALA A 83 -9.45 13.20 11.71
CA ALA A 83 -10.82 12.81 12.07
C ALA A 83 -10.91 12.22 13.48
N VAL A 84 -9.95 11.38 13.89
CA VAL A 84 -9.90 10.83 15.25
C VAL A 84 -9.77 11.94 16.30
N VAL A 85 -8.99 12.99 16.02
CA VAL A 85 -8.88 14.14 16.93
C VAL A 85 -10.16 14.98 16.92
N ALA A 86 -10.66 15.34 15.75
CA ALA A 86 -11.81 16.24 15.60
C ALA A 86 -13.12 15.62 16.10
N ASP A 87 -13.38 14.37 15.74
CA ASP A 87 -14.68 13.72 15.93
C ASP A 87 -14.70 12.84 17.20
N HIS A 88 -13.53 12.43 17.71
CA HIS A 88 -13.40 11.48 18.82
C HIS A 88 -12.40 11.91 19.91
N GLY A 89 -11.99 13.18 19.95
CA GLY A 89 -11.16 13.72 21.03
C GLY A 89 -9.76 13.08 21.14
N GLY A 90 -9.24 12.54 20.03
CA GLY A 90 -7.92 11.89 19.98
C GLY A 90 -7.93 10.43 20.42
N GLN A 91 -9.12 9.83 20.57
CA GLN A 91 -9.27 8.42 20.94
C GLN A 91 -9.92 7.65 19.79
N PHE A 92 -9.34 6.50 19.41
CA PHE A 92 -9.99 5.64 18.42
C PHE A 92 -11.28 5.06 19.01
N PRO A 93 -12.36 4.93 18.21
CA PRO A 93 -13.52 4.16 18.60
C PRO A 93 -13.13 2.73 19.00
N THR A 94 -13.73 2.22 20.06
CA THR A 94 -13.37 0.90 20.61
C THR A 94 -14.09 -0.26 19.91
N THR A 95 -15.12 0.04 19.13
CA THR A 95 -15.92 -0.96 18.41
C THR A 95 -15.61 -0.96 16.92
N ARG A 96 -15.74 -2.13 16.28
CA ARG A 96 -15.61 -2.30 14.84
C ARG A 96 -16.55 -1.37 14.08
N ALA A 97 -17.79 -1.24 14.55
CA ALA A 97 -18.79 -0.37 13.94
C ALA A 97 -18.36 1.11 13.98
N GLY A 98 -17.80 1.57 15.11
CA GLY A 98 -17.26 2.93 15.22
C GLY A 98 -16.00 3.12 14.39
N LEU A 99 -15.09 2.14 14.34
CA LEU A 99 -13.88 2.24 13.52
C LEU A 99 -14.18 2.35 12.03
N LEU A 100 -15.25 1.72 11.55
CA LEU A 100 -15.70 1.81 10.16
C LEU A 100 -16.19 3.20 9.73
N THR A 101 -16.50 4.10 10.67
CA THR A 101 -16.90 5.46 10.33
C THR A 101 -15.71 6.35 9.99
N LEU A 102 -14.49 5.95 10.36
CA LEU A 102 -13.27 6.73 10.14
C LEU A 102 -12.79 6.64 8.68
N PRO A 103 -12.34 7.76 8.09
CA PRO A 103 -11.92 7.79 6.70
C PRO A 103 -10.68 6.93 6.47
N GLY A 104 -10.75 6.00 5.51
CA GLY A 104 -9.62 5.12 5.17
C GLY A 104 -9.51 3.87 6.04
N ILE A 105 -10.39 3.68 7.03
CA ILE A 105 -10.50 2.42 7.76
C ILE A 105 -11.57 1.54 7.09
N GLY A 106 -11.11 0.47 6.43
CA GLY A 106 -11.99 -0.53 5.82
C GLY A 106 -12.33 -1.70 6.77
N PRO A 107 -13.15 -2.67 6.31
CA PRO A 107 -13.58 -3.83 7.12
C PRO A 107 -12.43 -4.62 7.76
N TYR A 108 -11.34 -4.82 7.03
CA TYR A 108 -10.14 -5.49 7.55
C TYR A 108 -9.53 -4.71 8.71
N THR A 109 -9.17 -3.45 8.49
CA THR A 109 -8.49 -2.61 9.49
C THR A 109 -9.36 -2.37 10.72
N ALA A 110 -10.67 -2.17 10.54
CA ALA A 110 -11.61 -2.04 11.65
C ALA A 110 -11.64 -3.30 12.52
N SER A 111 -11.73 -4.49 11.91
CA SER A 111 -11.75 -5.77 12.63
C SER A 111 -10.41 -6.03 13.31
N ALA A 112 -9.29 -5.68 12.67
CA ALA A 112 -7.96 -5.84 13.23
C ALA A 112 -7.76 -4.97 14.48
N ILE A 113 -8.11 -3.68 14.41
CA ILE A 113 -7.97 -2.77 15.57
C ILE A 113 -8.90 -3.22 16.71
N SER A 114 -10.17 -3.50 16.42
CA SER A 114 -11.11 -3.87 17.48
C SER A 114 -10.76 -5.20 18.15
N ALA A 115 -10.32 -6.20 17.39
CA ALA A 115 -9.88 -7.46 17.97
C ALA A 115 -8.57 -7.35 18.75
N ILE A 116 -7.56 -6.66 18.20
CA ILE A 116 -6.21 -6.59 18.80
C ILE A 116 -6.17 -5.66 20.00
N ALA A 117 -6.72 -4.45 19.87
CA ALA A 117 -6.62 -3.44 20.92
C ALA A 117 -7.75 -3.54 21.95
N HIS A 118 -8.94 -3.99 21.54
CA HIS A 118 -10.15 -3.93 22.37
C HIS A 118 -10.78 -5.30 22.67
N ASP A 119 -10.17 -6.41 22.25
CA ASP A 119 -10.67 -7.78 22.45
C ASP A 119 -12.11 -7.99 21.94
N GLU A 120 -12.58 -7.19 20.97
CA GLU A 120 -13.84 -7.47 20.29
C GLU A 120 -13.68 -8.77 19.49
N ALA A 121 -14.67 -9.66 19.53
CA ALA A 121 -14.67 -10.92 18.78
C ALA A 121 -14.94 -10.69 17.28
N ALA A 122 -14.20 -9.77 16.67
CA ALA A 122 -14.26 -9.43 15.27
C ALA A 122 -13.35 -10.35 14.45
N THR A 123 -13.91 -10.96 13.41
CA THR A 123 -13.14 -11.82 12.51
C THR A 123 -12.28 -10.99 11.56
N VAL A 124 -10.97 -11.19 11.65
CA VAL A 124 -9.98 -10.52 10.80
C VAL A 124 -9.65 -11.43 9.62
N VAL A 125 -9.93 -10.98 8.39
CA VAL A 125 -9.68 -11.75 7.16
C VAL A 125 -8.84 -10.94 6.19
N ASP A 126 -7.61 -11.38 5.97
CA ASP A 126 -6.70 -10.91 4.91
C ASP A 126 -6.40 -12.05 3.90
N GLY A 127 -5.53 -11.78 2.93
CA GLY A 127 -5.12 -12.82 1.97
C GLY A 127 -4.35 -14.00 2.59
N ASN A 128 -3.79 -13.84 3.79
CA ASN A 128 -3.18 -14.95 4.54
C ASN A 128 -4.26 -15.84 5.14
N VAL A 129 -5.23 -15.25 5.83
CA VAL A 129 -6.38 -15.94 6.41
C VAL A 129 -7.23 -16.61 5.32
N GLU A 130 -7.55 -15.92 4.21
CA GLU A 130 -8.25 -16.51 3.06
C GLU A 130 -7.57 -17.81 2.57
N ARG A 131 -6.24 -17.80 2.47
CA ARG A 131 -5.46 -18.98 2.05
C ARG A 131 -5.47 -20.08 3.11
N VAL A 132 -5.29 -19.73 4.38
CA VAL A 132 -5.34 -20.70 5.48
C VAL A 132 -6.70 -21.37 5.52
N MET A 133 -7.80 -20.61 5.47
CA MET A 133 -9.16 -21.14 5.50
C MET A 133 -9.46 -21.99 4.26
N SER A 134 -9.05 -21.54 3.07
CA SER A 134 -9.24 -22.31 1.84
C SER A 134 -8.56 -23.68 1.92
N ARG A 135 -7.37 -23.77 2.53
CA ARG A 135 -6.66 -25.04 2.70
C ARG A 135 -7.22 -25.88 3.85
N LEU A 136 -7.52 -25.26 4.98
CA LEU A 136 -8.05 -25.94 6.17
C LEU A 136 -9.35 -26.68 5.82
N TYR A 137 -10.25 -26.01 5.09
CA TYR A 137 -11.58 -26.53 4.72
C TYR A 137 -11.68 -27.04 3.28
N ARG A 138 -10.58 -27.05 2.52
CA ARG A 138 -10.54 -27.43 1.10
C ARG A 138 -11.62 -26.71 0.25
N VAL A 139 -11.68 -25.39 0.38
CA VAL A 139 -12.58 -24.56 -0.43
C VAL A 139 -12.05 -24.48 -1.86
N GLU A 140 -12.78 -25.06 -2.81
CA GLU A 140 -12.41 -25.08 -4.23
C GLU A 140 -12.95 -23.88 -5.01
N THR A 141 -13.96 -23.18 -4.49
CA THR A 141 -14.49 -21.95 -5.07
C THR A 141 -13.34 -20.97 -5.33
N PRO A 142 -13.15 -20.46 -6.57
CA PRO A 142 -12.07 -19.52 -6.84
C PRO A 142 -12.28 -18.16 -6.18
N LEU A 143 -11.20 -17.55 -5.69
CA LEU A 143 -11.21 -16.15 -5.29
C LEU A 143 -11.39 -15.23 -6.53
N PRO A 144 -12.24 -14.18 -6.45
CA PRO A 144 -12.81 -13.61 -5.22
C PRO A 144 -14.18 -14.16 -4.80
N ALA A 145 -14.80 -15.07 -5.56
CA ALA A 145 -16.14 -15.59 -5.28
C ALA A 145 -16.21 -16.33 -3.93
N ALA A 146 -15.11 -16.95 -3.50
CA ALA A 146 -15.02 -17.65 -2.21
C ALA A 146 -14.98 -16.74 -0.97
N LYS A 147 -14.83 -15.42 -1.12
CA LYS A 147 -14.62 -14.52 0.03
C LYS A 147 -15.71 -14.62 1.11
N PRO A 148 -17.01 -14.66 0.78
CA PRO A 148 -18.06 -14.82 1.80
C PRO A 148 -17.96 -16.16 2.54
N GLU A 149 -17.74 -17.25 1.82
CA GLU A 149 -17.57 -18.60 2.38
C GLU A 149 -16.36 -18.66 3.32
N LEU A 150 -15.21 -18.16 2.88
CA LEU A 150 -13.98 -18.13 3.68
C LEU A 150 -14.12 -17.24 4.92
N THR A 151 -14.89 -16.16 4.83
CA THR A 151 -15.18 -15.28 5.97
C THR A 151 -16.05 -16.01 6.99
N ALA A 152 -17.11 -16.72 6.55
CA ALA A 152 -17.97 -17.49 7.45
C ALA A 152 -17.21 -18.63 8.15
N LEU A 153 -16.30 -19.30 7.44
CA LEU A 153 -15.42 -20.33 8.02
C LEU A 153 -14.46 -19.74 9.06
N ALA A 154 -13.88 -18.57 8.78
CA ALA A 154 -13.05 -17.86 9.74
C ALA A 154 -13.85 -17.41 10.98
N GLU A 155 -15.08 -16.91 10.78
CA GLU A 155 -16.00 -16.51 11.85
C GLU A 155 -16.32 -17.67 12.79
N GLY A 156 -16.55 -18.86 12.25
CA GLY A 156 -16.79 -20.07 13.06
C GLY A 156 -15.60 -20.49 13.94
N LEU A 157 -14.40 -20.00 13.65
CA LEU A 157 -13.18 -20.27 14.43
C LEU A 157 -12.76 -19.09 15.32
N THR A 158 -13.30 -17.89 15.13
CA THR A 158 -12.95 -16.71 15.91
C THR A 158 -13.37 -16.92 17.37
N PRO A 159 -12.42 -16.98 18.32
CA PRO A 159 -12.75 -17.22 19.72
C PRO A 159 -13.28 -15.95 20.38
N THR A 160 -14.09 -16.11 21.41
CA THR A 160 -14.49 -15.01 22.30
C THR A 160 -13.37 -14.60 23.25
N GLN A 161 -12.43 -15.51 23.54
CA GLN A 161 -11.26 -15.25 24.39
C GLN A 161 -10.04 -14.98 23.52
N ARG A 162 -9.37 -13.86 23.77
CA ARG A 162 -8.16 -13.41 23.05
C ARG A 162 -8.33 -13.38 21.51
N PRO A 163 -9.42 -12.79 20.97
CA PRO A 163 -9.66 -12.74 19.52
C PRO A 163 -8.52 -12.04 18.77
N GLY A 164 -7.91 -11.01 19.36
CA GLY A 164 -6.75 -10.33 18.80
C GLY A 164 -5.53 -11.23 18.62
N ASP A 165 -5.20 -12.03 19.64
CA ASP A 165 -4.08 -12.97 19.55
C ASP A 165 -4.37 -14.09 18.55
N TYR A 166 -5.61 -14.58 18.49
CA TYR A 166 -6.04 -15.54 17.49
C TYR A 166 -5.87 -14.97 16.08
N ALA A 167 -6.39 -13.77 15.81
CA ALA A 167 -6.26 -13.11 14.51
C ALA A 167 -4.78 -12.99 14.10
N GLN A 168 -3.92 -12.54 15.01
CA GLN A 168 -2.48 -12.44 14.76
C GLN A 168 -1.82 -13.82 14.53
N ALA A 169 -2.22 -14.85 15.26
CA ALA A 169 -1.70 -16.20 15.09
C ALA A 169 -2.07 -16.80 13.73
N VAL A 170 -3.30 -16.59 13.23
CA VAL A 170 -3.71 -17.08 11.90
C VAL A 170 -3.00 -16.30 10.78
N MET A 171 -2.83 -14.98 10.94
CA MET A 171 -2.05 -14.17 10.01
C MET A 171 -0.58 -14.65 9.96
N ASP A 172 0.04 -14.90 11.11
CA ASP A 172 1.41 -15.43 11.20
C ASP A 172 1.54 -16.83 10.60
N LEU A 173 0.56 -17.69 10.87
CA LEU A 173 0.47 -19.03 10.28
C LEU A 173 0.48 -18.93 8.76
N GLY A 174 -0.36 -18.08 8.17
CA GLY A 174 -0.37 -17.85 6.73
C GLY A 174 0.94 -17.24 6.22
N ALA A 175 1.52 -16.28 6.93
CA ALA A 175 2.72 -15.58 6.51
C ALA A 175 3.99 -16.46 6.54
N THR A 176 4.11 -17.40 7.49
CA THR A 176 5.36 -18.10 7.79
C THR A 176 5.35 -19.60 7.55
N ILE A 177 4.19 -20.26 7.70
CA ILE A 177 4.07 -21.73 7.60
C ILE A 177 3.20 -22.10 6.40
N CYS A 178 1.96 -21.63 6.36
CA CYS A 178 1.00 -21.88 5.29
C CYS A 178 1.22 -20.88 4.15
N THR A 179 2.46 -20.83 3.64
CA THR A 179 2.90 -19.88 2.61
C THR A 179 2.26 -20.15 1.24
N PRO A 180 2.23 -19.17 0.31
CA PRO A 180 1.62 -19.36 -1.01
C PRO A 180 2.25 -20.49 -1.82
N ARG A 181 3.58 -20.65 -1.74
CA ARG A 181 4.35 -21.69 -2.42
C ARG A 181 5.13 -22.49 -1.36
N ASN A 182 5.14 -23.80 -1.48
CA ASN A 182 5.86 -24.72 -0.58
C ASN A 182 5.51 -24.51 0.91
N PRO A 183 4.24 -24.67 1.33
CA PRO A 183 3.87 -24.54 2.73
C PRO A 183 4.59 -25.59 3.59
N ALA A 184 5.05 -25.17 4.77
CA ALA A 184 5.76 -26.01 5.73
C ALA A 184 4.79 -26.89 6.54
N CYS A 185 4.01 -27.74 5.87
CA CYS A 185 2.93 -28.52 6.47
C CYS A 185 3.39 -29.43 7.62
N GLY A 186 4.63 -29.91 7.59
CA GLY A 186 5.19 -30.79 8.64
C GLY A 186 5.30 -30.14 10.02
N ILE A 187 5.39 -28.80 10.10
CA ILE A 187 5.44 -28.04 11.36
C ILE A 187 4.15 -27.25 11.62
N CYS A 188 3.14 -27.41 10.76
CA CYS A 188 1.89 -26.67 10.90
C CYS A 188 1.10 -27.17 12.13
N PRO A 189 0.69 -26.28 13.05
CA PRO A 189 -0.09 -26.69 14.23
C PRO A 189 -1.49 -27.21 13.88
N TRP A 190 -2.00 -26.89 12.69
CA TRP A 190 -3.29 -27.36 12.18
C TRP A 190 -3.16 -28.51 11.17
N ASN A 191 -2.00 -29.17 11.10
CA ASN A 191 -1.77 -30.18 10.07
C ASN A 191 -2.77 -31.35 10.11
N HIS A 192 -3.25 -31.75 11.29
CA HIS A 192 -4.17 -32.89 11.41
C HIS A 192 -5.60 -32.55 10.96
N ALA A 193 -6.02 -31.30 11.14
CA ALA A 193 -7.36 -30.83 10.77
C ALA A 193 -7.44 -30.33 9.32
N CYS A 194 -6.31 -30.17 8.63
CA CYS A 194 -6.26 -29.56 7.31
C CYS A 194 -6.66 -30.53 6.19
N LEU A 195 -7.86 -30.33 5.64
CA LEU A 195 -8.42 -31.17 4.57
C LEU A 195 -7.57 -31.14 3.30
N ALA A 196 -7.07 -29.96 2.89
CA ALA A 196 -6.21 -29.88 1.71
C ALA A 196 -4.89 -30.65 1.89
N ARG A 197 -4.35 -30.72 3.11
CA ARG A 197 -3.14 -31.51 3.40
C ARG A 197 -3.43 -33.01 3.44
N ALA A 198 -4.59 -33.42 3.94
CA ALA A 198 -5.00 -34.82 3.91
C ALA A 198 -5.10 -35.36 2.47
N GLU A 199 -5.52 -34.51 1.53
CA GLU A 199 -5.67 -34.85 0.11
C GLU A 199 -4.47 -34.46 -0.77
N GLY A 200 -3.49 -33.73 -0.23
CA GLY A 200 -2.30 -33.31 -0.97
C GLY A 200 -2.49 -32.15 -1.96
N VAL A 201 -3.60 -31.39 -1.85
CA VAL A 201 -3.98 -30.30 -2.78
C VAL A 201 -3.69 -28.90 -2.26
N GLN A 202 -2.99 -28.77 -1.12
CA GLN A 202 -2.70 -27.46 -0.49
C GLN A 202 -1.94 -26.49 -1.39
N ALA A 203 -1.13 -26.98 -2.33
CA ALA A 203 -0.37 -26.13 -3.26
C ALA A 203 -1.26 -25.43 -4.29
N ASP A 204 -2.41 -26.04 -4.61
CA ASP A 204 -3.37 -25.53 -5.61
C ASP A 204 -4.39 -24.56 -5.02
N LEU A 205 -4.41 -24.44 -3.69
CA LEU A 205 -5.36 -23.61 -2.94
C LEU A 205 -4.69 -22.36 -2.32
N PRO A 206 -5.38 -21.21 -2.32
CA PRO A 206 -6.70 -20.97 -2.89
C PRO A 206 -6.67 -20.90 -4.42
N ARG A 207 -7.69 -21.46 -5.07
CA ARG A 207 -7.90 -21.24 -6.50
C ARG A 207 -8.17 -19.75 -6.73
N LYS A 208 -7.68 -19.22 -7.84
CA LYS A 208 -7.93 -17.84 -8.26
C LYS A 208 -8.61 -17.87 -9.61
N THR A 209 -9.62 -17.05 -9.79
CA THR A 209 -10.18 -16.83 -11.12
C THR A 209 -9.04 -16.39 -12.05
N PRO A 210 -8.89 -17.01 -13.23
CA PRO A 210 -7.93 -16.57 -14.23
C PRO A 210 -8.08 -15.08 -14.46
N LYS A 211 -6.99 -14.33 -14.35
CA LYS A 211 -7.02 -12.90 -14.65
C LYS A 211 -7.11 -12.74 -16.15
N ALA A 212 -8.06 -11.93 -16.62
CA ALA A 212 -8.05 -11.44 -17.98
C ALA A 212 -6.74 -10.68 -18.25
N ASP A 213 -6.34 -10.62 -19.52
CA ASP A 213 -5.18 -9.84 -19.92
C ASP A 213 -5.37 -8.38 -19.51
N LYS A 214 -4.32 -7.81 -18.92
CA LYS A 214 -4.33 -6.42 -18.51
C LYS A 214 -4.39 -5.55 -19.76
N PRO A 215 -5.31 -4.57 -19.83
CA PRO A 215 -5.34 -3.66 -20.97
C PRO A 215 -4.00 -2.94 -21.11
N LEU A 216 -3.62 -2.66 -22.36
CA LEU A 216 -2.42 -1.90 -22.69
C LEU A 216 -2.81 -0.45 -22.95
N ARG A 217 -2.24 0.48 -22.17
CA ARG A 217 -2.32 1.91 -22.40
C ARG A 217 -1.03 2.41 -23.05
N ARG A 218 -1.19 3.35 -23.96
CA ARG A 218 -0.09 4.08 -24.59
C ARG A 218 -0.25 5.56 -24.27
N GLY A 219 0.87 6.25 -24.11
CA GLY A 219 0.88 7.69 -23.90
C GLY A 219 2.25 8.28 -24.21
N THR A 220 2.35 9.59 -24.07
CA THR A 220 3.54 10.38 -24.32
C THR A 220 4.00 11.08 -23.05
N LEU A 221 5.31 11.19 -22.88
CA LEU A 221 5.95 11.91 -21.79
C LEU A 221 6.98 12.89 -22.36
N TRP A 222 6.91 14.15 -21.97
CA TRP A 222 7.75 15.23 -22.48
C TRP A 222 8.77 15.68 -21.43
N LEU A 223 10.03 15.41 -21.71
CA LEU A 223 11.17 15.74 -20.86
C LEU A 223 11.85 17.01 -21.40
N GLY A 224 11.38 18.15 -20.90
CA GLY A 224 11.99 19.45 -21.19
C GLY A 224 13.17 19.71 -20.26
N HIS A 225 14.28 20.19 -20.82
CA HIS A 225 15.45 20.59 -20.04
C HIS A 225 16.03 21.93 -20.49
N SER A 226 16.67 22.64 -19.56
CA SER A 226 17.37 23.89 -19.84
C SER A 226 18.40 24.18 -18.75
N ASN A 227 19.66 24.43 -19.12
CA ASN A 227 20.75 24.76 -18.18
C ASN A 227 20.83 23.82 -16.94
N GLY A 228 20.63 22.52 -17.16
CA GLY A 228 20.62 21.49 -16.11
C GLY A 228 19.32 21.38 -15.31
N ALA A 229 18.38 22.32 -15.44
CA ALA A 229 17.05 22.23 -14.86
C ALA A 229 16.12 21.34 -15.70
N TRP A 230 15.13 20.73 -15.03
CA TRP A 230 14.10 19.91 -15.65
C TRP A 230 12.73 20.54 -15.49
N LEU A 231 11.89 20.42 -16.53
CA LEU A 231 10.50 20.84 -16.50
C LEU A 231 9.66 19.73 -15.86
N LEU A 232 9.03 20.01 -14.72
CA LEU A 232 8.22 19.05 -13.96
C LEU A 232 6.84 19.63 -13.63
N GLU A 233 5.87 18.77 -13.38
CA GLU A 233 4.55 19.16 -12.90
C GLU A 233 4.09 18.23 -11.77
N THR A 234 3.31 18.78 -10.84
CA THR A 234 2.61 17.97 -9.85
C THR A 234 1.33 17.44 -10.49
N ARG A 235 1.17 16.12 -10.53
CA ARG A 235 -0.02 15.49 -11.09
C ARG A 235 -1.26 15.84 -10.25
N PRO A 236 -2.47 15.94 -10.86
CA PRO A 236 -3.71 16.21 -10.12
C PRO A 236 -3.89 15.26 -8.92
N GLU A 237 -4.45 15.75 -7.82
CA GLU A 237 -4.64 14.96 -6.58
C GLU A 237 -5.44 13.67 -6.80
N ARG A 238 -6.36 13.68 -7.77
CA ARG A 238 -7.20 12.53 -8.14
C ARG A 238 -6.66 11.85 -9.38
N GLY A 239 -6.69 10.51 -9.37
CA GLY A 239 -6.30 9.69 -10.50
C GLY A 239 -4.94 9.02 -10.31
N LEU A 240 -4.37 8.59 -11.43
CA LEU A 240 -3.14 7.80 -11.45
C LEU A 240 -1.93 8.64 -11.01
N LEU A 241 -1.23 8.16 -9.97
CA LEU A 241 -0.08 8.83 -9.35
C LEU A 241 -0.43 10.24 -8.83
N GLY A 242 -1.65 10.43 -8.31
CA GLY A 242 -2.13 11.76 -7.94
C GLY A 242 -1.34 12.42 -6.81
N GLY A 243 -1.04 13.72 -6.99
CA GLY A 243 -0.20 14.53 -6.10
C GLY A 243 1.29 14.22 -6.17
N MET A 244 1.74 13.38 -7.11
CA MET A 244 3.16 13.08 -7.31
C MET A 244 3.79 14.02 -8.32
N LEU A 245 5.05 14.38 -8.09
CA LEU A 245 5.88 15.07 -9.07
C LEU A 245 6.16 14.16 -10.26
N GLY A 246 6.18 14.71 -11.46
CA GLY A 246 6.48 13.97 -12.67
C GLY A 246 6.80 14.88 -13.84
N PHE A 247 7.14 14.29 -14.98
CA PHE A 247 7.25 15.03 -16.23
C PHE A 247 5.87 15.25 -16.84
N PRO A 248 5.66 16.36 -17.59
CA PRO A 248 4.45 16.56 -18.36
C PRO A 248 4.15 15.38 -19.27
N GLY A 249 2.89 14.94 -19.30
CA GLY A 249 2.45 13.82 -20.13
C GLY A 249 1.01 13.98 -20.59
N ASP A 250 0.57 13.19 -21.57
CA ASP A 250 -0.76 13.28 -22.18
C ASP A 250 -1.88 12.67 -21.31
N GLY A 251 -1.65 12.51 -20.00
CA GLY A 251 -2.60 11.91 -19.06
C GLY A 251 -2.62 10.38 -19.11
N TRP A 252 -2.09 9.77 -20.18
CA TRP A 252 -2.05 8.33 -20.44
C TRP A 252 -3.44 7.68 -20.55
N ASP A 253 -4.43 8.53 -20.70
CA ASP A 253 -5.81 8.32 -21.10
C ASP A 253 -6.26 9.40 -22.11
N GLY A 254 -5.34 10.26 -22.56
CA GLY A 254 -5.59 11.38 -23.48
C GLY A 254 -5.97 12.70 -22.79
N ALA A 255 -6.13 12.74 -21.46
CA ALA A 255 -6.60 13.93 -20.75
C ALA A 255 -5.51 14.96 -20.41
N GLY A 256 -4.22 14.64 -20.59
CA GLY A 256 -3.11 15.50 -20.15
C GLY A 256 -2.72 16.61 -21.12
N GLY A 257 -3.29 16.65 -22.32
CA GLY A 257 -3.08 17.73 -23.29
C GLY A 257 -1.76 17.64 -24.08
N PRO A 258 -1.43 18.67 -24.87
CA PRO A 258 -0.31 18.65 -25.85
C PRO A 258 1.07 18.74 -25.17
N ALA A 259 2.14 18.87 -25.96
CA ALA A 259 3.48 19.13 -25.44
C ALA A 259 3.52 20.42 -24.58
N PRO A 260 4.36 20.47 -23.52
CA PRO A 260 4.32 21.55 -22.54
C PRO A 260 4.97 22.86 -23.01
N ALA A 261 5.60 22.88 -24.18
CA ALA A 261 6.21 24.07 -24.77
C ALA A 261 6.31 23.90 -26.29
N ASN A 262 6.36 25.03 -27.00
CA ASN A 262 6.74 25.05 -28.40
C ASN A 262 8.26 24.88 -28.52
N ALA A 263 8.72 23.66 -28.77
CA ALA A 263 10.13 23.28 -28.87
C ALA A 263 10.28 22.13 -29.88
N ASP A 264 11.52 21.85 -30.30
CA ASP A 264 11.82 20.74 -31.19
C ASP A 264 11.90 19.42 -30.41
N TRP A 265 10.74 18.78 -30.22
CA TRP A 265 10.60 17.54 -29.46
C TRP A 265 11.06 16.34 -30.26
N GLN A 266 12.17 15.73 -29.84
CA GLN A 266 12.74 14.55 -30.47
C GLN A 266 12.35 13.27 -29.73
N PRO A 267 12.01 12.17 -30.44
CA PRO A 267 11.74 10.89 -29.81
C PRO A 267 13.04 10.31 -29.25
N LEU A 268 13.02 9.94 -27.98
CA LEU A 268 14.17 9.37 -27.29
C LEU A 268 14.07 7.84 -27.17
N GLY A 269 12.86 7.32 -26.93
CA GLY A 269 12.62 5.89 -26.77
C GLY A 269 11.33 5.58 -26.02
N GLU A 270 11.17 4.34 -25.60
CA GLU A 270 9.99 3.89 -24.85
C GLU A 270 10.31 3.49 -23.42
N VAL A 271 9.43 3.87 -22.49
CA VAL A 271 9.41 3.35 -21.13
C VAL A 271 8.23 2.42 -20.93
N ARG A 272 8.50 1.21 -20.45
CA ARG A 272 7.46 0.23 -20.10
C ARG A 272 7.28 0.12 -18.59
N HIS A 273 6.02 0.16 -18.16
CA HIS A 273 5.64 0.03 -16.77
C HIS A 273 4.38 -0.82 -16.60
N THR A 274 4.28 -1.56 -15.51
CA THR A 274 3.10 -2.38 -15.21
C THR A 274 2.48 -1.89 -13.92
N PHE A 275 1.24 -1.44 -14.01
CA PHE A 275 0.39 -1.21 -12.86
C PHE A 275 -0.40 -2.49 -12.53
N THR A 276 -1.02 -2.52 -11.35
CA THR A 276 -1.84 -3.66 -10.94
C THR A 276 -2.97 -3.95 -11.94
N HIS A 277 -3.51 -2.93 -12.61
CA HIS A 277 -4.71 -3.01 -13.44
C HIS A 277 -4.46 -2.86 -14.96
N PHE A 278 -3.29 -2.42 -15.40
CA PHE A 278 -2.98 -2.22 -16.83
C PHE A 278 -1.45 -2.21 -17.09
N HIS A 279 -1.06 -2.44 -18.33
CA HIS A 279 0.30 -2.19 -18.82
C HIS A 279 0.38 -0.81 -19.46
N LEU A 280 1.50 -0.12 -19.30
CA LEU A 280 1.74 1.21 -19.82
C LEU A 280 3.02 1.21 -20.68
N ILE A 281 2.90 1.75 -21.89
CA ILE A 281 4.04 2.10 -22.75
C ILE A 281 4.00 3.62 -22.93
N LEU A 282 5.10 4.29 -22.58
CA LEU A 282 5.26 5.73 -22.76
C LEU A 282 6.31 6.00 -23.82
N GLN A 283 5.93 6.71 -24.88
CA GLN A 283 6.88 7.35 -25.78
C GLN A 283 7.50 8.53 -25.03
N VAL A 284 8.83 8.53 -24.90
CA VAL A 284 9.59 9.61 -24.28
C VAL A 284 10.04 10.57 -25.37
N MET A 285 9.63 11.82 -25.23
CA MET A 285 10.04 12.94 -26.07
C MET A 285 10.95 13.85 -25.25
N VAL A 286 12.02 14.36 -25.86
CA VAL A 286 12.98 15.24 -25.20
C VAL A 286 13.20 16.50 -26.01
N ALA A 287 13.35 17.64 -25.34
CA ALA A 287 13.70 18.90 -25.98
C ALA A 287 14.47 19.80 -25.03
N ARG A 288 15.42 20.55 -25.57
CA ARG A 288 15.92 21.77 -24.93
C ARG A 288 14.88 22.87 -25.11
N ILE A 289 14.52 23.54 -24.03
CA ILE A 289 13.53 24.64 -24.05
C ILE A 289 14.23 25.93 -23.62
N ASP A 290 14.30 26.90 -24.52
CA ASP A 290 14.94 28.21 -24.26
C ASP A 290 13.92 29.32 -23.89
N GLY A 291 12.61 29.01 -23.88
CA GLY A 291 11.52 29.95 -23.57
C GLY A 291 10.61 29.49 -22.42
N PRO A 292 9.59 30.28 -22.05
CA PRO A 292 8.67 29.92 -20.98
C PRO A 292 7.81 28.69 -21.39
N PRO A 293 7.65 27.69 -20.51
CA PRO A 293 6.74 26.58 -20.76
C PRO A 293 5.28 27.05 -20.69
N GLN A 294 4.41 26.37 -21.42
CA GLN A 294 2.95 26.53 -21.34
C GLN A 294 2.36 25.81 -20.12
N ARG A 295 3.02 24.76 -19.63
CA ARG A 295 2.69 24.09 -18.35
C ARG A 295 3.90 23.46 -17.69
N GLY A 296 3.80 23.26 -16.38
CA GLY A 296 4.88 22.77 -15.54
C GLY A 296 5.81 23.89 -15.08
N ASP A 297 6.65 23.55 -14.10
CA ASP A 297 7.58 24.44 -13.43
C ASP A 297 9.02 23.94 -13.61
N TRP A 298 9.96 24.87 -13.73
CA TRP A 298 11.37 24.56 -13.79
C TRP A 298 11.89 24.18 -12.40
N VAL A 299 12.42 22.95 -12.29
CA VAL A 299 13.09 22.48 -11.07
C VAL A 299 14.59 22.46 -11.31
N THR A 300 15.29 23.26 -10.52
CA THR A 300 16.75 23.45 -10.63
C THR A 300 17.50 22.19 -10.22
N PRO A 301 18.76 22.00 -10.67
CA PRO A 301 19.57 20.84 -10.29
C PRO A 301 19.67 20.62 -8.77
N ASN A 302 19.77 21.71 -8.00
CA ASN A 302 19.91 21.64 -6.53
C ASN A 302 18.59 21.27 -5.83
N ALA A 303 17.44 21.57 -6.44
CA ALA A 303 16.12 21.23 -5.92
C ALA A 303 15.64 19.87 -6.41
N PHE A 304 16.13 19.38 -7.55
CA PHE A 304 15.67 18.16 -8.17
C PHE A 304 16.30 16.92 -7.53
N ARG A 305 15.45 15.99 -7.08
CA ARG A 305 15.88 14.68 -6.57
C ARG A 305 15.17 13.59 -7.38
N PRO A 306 15.89 12.74 -8.13
CA PRO A 306 15.27 11.64 -8.88
C PRO A 306 14.49 10.65 -8.01
N ALA A 307 14.80 10.57 -6.71
CA ALA A 307 14.09 9.74 -5.74
C ALA A 307 12.65 10.21 -5.48
N ASP A 308 12.35 11.49 -5.74
CA ASP A 308 11.01 12.06 -5.55
C ASP A 308 10.06 11.68 -6.71
N LEU A 309 10.62 11.18 -7.82
CA LEU A 309 9.85 10.71 -8.95
C LEU A 309 9.28 9.30 -8.70
N PRO A 310 8.02 9.05 -9.10
CA PRO A 310 7.49 7.69 -9.13
C PRO A 310 8.28 6.84 -10.14
N THR A 311 8.34 5.53 -9.89
CA THR A 311 9.20 4.60 -10.64
C THR A 311 9.06 4.69 -12.16
N VAL A 312 7.86 4.92 -12.69
CA VAL A 312 7.66 5.10 -14.14
C VAL A 312 8.32 6.37 -14.68
N MET A 313 8.27 7.48 -13.94
CA MET A 313 8.87 8.75 -14.33
C MET A 313 10.39 8.71 -14.14
N ARG A 314 10.87 8.05 -13.07
CA ARG A 314 12.31 7.84 -12.85
C ARG A 314 12.96 7.06 -14.00
N LYS A 315 12.30 6.03 -14.53
CA LYS A 315 12.78 5.31 -15.72
C LYS A 315 12.95 6.22 -16.94
N ALA A 316 12.03 7.17 -17.15
CA ALA A 316 12.13 8.13 -18.25
C ALA A 316 13.28 9.13 -18.03
N TYR A 317 13.44 9.59 -16.79
CA TYR A 317 14.59 10.42 -16.40
C TYR A 317 15.92 9.71 -16.64
N ASP A 318 16.06 8.45 -16.20
CA ASP A 318 17.28 7.67 -16.38
C ASP A 318 17.58 7.49 -17.89
N LEU A 319 16.57 7.17 -18.70
CA LEU A 319 16.71 7.08 -20.17
C LEU A 319 17.24 8.39 -20.78
N ALA A 320 16.69 9.55 -20.37
CA ALA A 320 17.12 10.86 -20.85
C ALA A 320 18.52 11.23 -20.39
N ARG A 321 18.83 11.02 -19.10
CA ARG A 321 20.15 11.29 -18.53
C ARG A 321 21.22 10.48 -19.24
N ASP A 322 20.99 9.18 -19.46
CA ASP A 322 21.98 8.28 -20.06
C ASP A 322 22.25 8.66 -21.53
N SER A 323 21.25 9.16 -22.26
CA SER A 323 21.41 9.64 -23.63
C SER A 323 22.05 11.03 -23.75
N MET A 324 21.98 11.87 -22.72
CA MET A 324 22.59 13.22 -22.72
C MET A 324 24.06 13.21 -22.28
N ASN A 325 24.46 12.17 -21.54
CA ASN A 325 25.82 12.00 -21.02
C ASN A 325 26.69 11.07 -21.88
N GLY A 326 26.12 10.44 -22.92
CA GLY A 326 26.83 9.63 -23.91
C GLY A 326 27.05 10.41 -25.19
#